data_AF-A0A2R6L3N1-F1
#
_entry.id   AF-A0A2R6L3N1-F1
#
_cell.length_a   1.000
_cell.length_b   1.000
_cell.length_c   1.000
_cell.angle_alpha   90.00
_cell.angle_beta   90.00
_cell.angle_gamma   90.00
#
_symmetry.space_group_name_H-M   'P 1'
#
loop_
_entity.id
_entity.type
_entity.pdbx_description
1 polymer ?
#
loop_
_entity_poly.entity_id
_entity_poly.type
_entity_poly.pdbx_seq_one_letter_code
_entity_poly.pdbx_strand_id
1 'polypeptide(L)'
;RITLENGTELVGTEDHSFLTVQDLQIVPVRGENVEEGTWMPLSRSLPEPETRTEVDLGEYVTESNTLDIREGEIRSASRVEDRYFELGAEEGRIVGLYLAEGSFDAKMTIQLSATDERIKEFLDGAGFNVYDRFCTLGFEPLAEFLATEFGRGAADKRVPNWVFEAPVPFRAGLLSGCFDGDGTIGGSVTATSKSRELLDGVAELLRQFGVSASLEDKYTTQNDETREYTRLRVDAFSIPTFAGTVDLLIDDKHEALGALVASLESGESYNAKDMVPNFGDVLNRAASDGGWNDRDGDGRSRAAALHDHTRKQKVGRETYNRAMEALDVGGRARRFGRSD
;
A
#
# COMPACT_ATOMS: atom_id res chain seq x y z
N ARG A 1 -17.45 12.40 -12.97
CA ARG A 1 -16.64 11.86 -11.86
C ARG A 1 -17.20 10.49 -11.51
N ILE A 2 -16.33 9.51 -11.33
CA ILE A 2 -16.69 8.11 -11.03
C ILE A 2 -15.93 7.74 -9.75
N THR A 3 -16.61 7.11 -8.79
CA THR A 3 -16.00 6.64 -7.55
C THR A 3 -16.18 5.13 -7.49
N LEU A 4 -15.08 4.39 -7.35
CA LEU A 4 -15.09 2.93 -7.26
C LEU A 4 -15.36 2.48 -5.82
N GLU A 5 -15.78 1.21 -5.63
CA GLU A 5 -16.08 0.65 -4.29
C GLU A 5 -14.90 0.70 -3.33
N ASN A 6 -13.66 0.70 -3.83
CA ASN A 6 -12.45 0.84 -3.03
C ASN A 6 -12.08 2.29 -2.69
N GLY A 7 -12.90 3.27 -3.10
CA GLY A 7 -12.67 4.71 -2.89
C GLY A 7 -11.85 5.40 -3.97
N THR A 8 -11.34 4.69 -5.00
CA THR A 8 -10.62 5.32 -6.11
C THR A 8 -11.54 6.27 -6.88
N GLU A 9 -11.13 7.53 -7.04
CA GLU A 9 -11.83 8.50 -7.88
C GLU A 9 -11.21 8.58 -9.29
N LEU A 10 -12.05 8.47 -10.31
CA LEU A 10 -11.71 8.69 -11.71
C LEU A 10 -12.44 9.92 -12.25
N VAL A 11 -11.71 10.78 -12.96
CA VAL A 11 -12.25 12.00 -13.54
C VAL A 11 -12.02 11.99 -15.05
N GLY A 12 -13.12 12.06 -15.80
CA GLY A 12 -13.12 12.20 -17.26
C GLY A 12 -14.40 12.87 -17.73
N THR A 13 -14.41 13.28 -19.00
CA THR A 13 -15.59 13.84 -19.68
C THR A 13 -16.54 12.73 -20.14
N GLU A 14 -17.77 13.09 -20.53
CA GLU A 14 -18.76 12.13 -21.05
C GLU A 14 -18.26 11.35 -22.28
N ASP A 15 -17.47 12.01 -23.13
CA ASP A 15 -16.84 11.41 -24.31
C ASP A 15 -15.59 10.56 -24.01
N HIS A 16 -15.03 10.66 -22.79
CA HIS A 16 -13.84 9.92 -22.41
C HIS A 16 -14.13 8.42 -22.35
N SER A 17 -13.23 7.59 -22.88
CA SER A 17 -13.39 6.14 -22.80
C SER A 17 -12.65 5.59 -21.59
N PHE A 18 -13.38 4.87 -20.75
CA PHE A 18 -12.85 4.05 -19.66
C PHE A 18 -12.77 2.59 -20.10
N LEU A 19 -12.28 1.72 -19.23
CA LEU A 19 -12.25 0.27 -19.47
C LEU A 19 -13.30 -0.42 -18.60
N THR A 20 -13.97 -1.42 -19.15
CA THR A 20 -14.89 -2.31 -18.45
C THR A 20 -14.66 -3.76 -18.85
N VAL A 21 -15.34 -4.68 -18.16
CA VAL A 21 -15.32 -6.11 -18.46
C VAL A 21 -16.66 -6.54 -19.04
N GLN A 22 -16.63 -7.05 -20.28
CA GLN A 22 -17.77 -7.67 -20.95
C GLN A 22 -17.33 -8.99 -21.60
N ASP A 23 -18.11 -10.06 -21.40
CA ASP A 23 -17.81 -11.40 -21.94
C ASP A 23 -16.37 -11.89 -21.63
N LEU A 24 -15.85 -11.56 -20.44
CA LEU A 24 -14.47 -11.84 -20.01
C LEU A 24 -13.41 -11.20 -20.94
N GLN A 25 -13.71 -10.01 -21.45
CA GLN A 25 -12.79 -9.17 -22.20
C GLN A 25 -12.77 -7.77 -21.60
N ILE A 26 -11.57 -7.18 -21.54
CA ILE A 26 -11.42 -5.76 -21.24
C ILE A 26 -11.79 -5.00 -22.51
N VAL A 27 -12.86 -4.21 -22.44
CA VAL A 27 -13.41 -3.44 -23.56
C VAL A 27 -13.59 -1.98 -23.15
N PRO A 28 -13.52 -1.02 -24.08
CA PRO A 28 -13.78 0.38 -23.76
C PRO A 28 -15.27 0.63 -23.48
N VAL A 29 -15.57 1.53 -22.54
CA VAL A 29 -16.92 2.08 -22.28
C VAL A 29 -16.83 3.61 -22.25
N ARG A 30 -17.72 4.30 -22.96
CA ARG A 30 -17.75 5.77 -22.94
C ARG A 30 -18.29 6.27 -21.59
N GLY A 31 -17.79 7.39 -21.11
CA GLY A 31 -18.16 7.99 -19.82
C GLY A 31 -19.67 8.15 -19.65
N GLU A 32 -20.38 8.56 -20.70
CA GLU A 32 -21.85 8.68 -20.71
C GLU A 32 -22.61 7.36 -20.47
N ASN A 33 -21.95 6.21 -20.72
CA ASN A 33 -22.52 4.87 -20.55
C ASN A 33 -21.99 4.17 -19.29
N VAL A 34 -21.22 4.87 -18.44
CA VAL A 34 -20.79 4.32 -17.15
C VAL A 34 -21.92 4.50 -16.14
N GLU A 35 -22.44 3.37 -15.65
CA GLU A 35 -23.51 3.32 -14.64
C GLU A 35 -23.01 2.67 -13.34
N GLU A 36 -23.75 2.85 -12.25
CA GLU A 36 -23.47 2.17 -10.98
C GLU A 36 -23.45 0.64 -11.19
N GLY A 37 -22.41 -0.02 -10.68
CA GLY A 37 -22.17 -1.46 -10.91
C GLY A 37 -21.34 -1.78 -12.16
N THR A 38 -20.91 -0.77 -12.93
CA THR A 38 -19.93 -0.96 -14.02
C THR A 38 -18.59 -1.41 -13.43
N TRP A 39 -18.11 -2.56 -13.88
CA TRP A 39 -16.81 -3.09 -13.47
C TRP A 39 -15.67 -2.34 -14.15
N MET A 40 -14.66 -1.92 -13.40
CA MET A 40 -13.47 -1.29 -13.95
C MET A 40 -12.22 -2.10 -13.60
N PRO A 41 -11.35 -2.44 -14.56
CA PRO A 41 -10.10 -3.10 -14.26
C PRO A 41 -9.17 -2.14 -13.50
N LEU A 42 -8.51 -2.65 -12.47
CA LEU A 42 -7.50 -1.93 -11.70
C LEU A 42 -6.15 -2.62 -11.91
N SER A 43 -5.10 -1.83 -12.10
CA SER A 43 -3.73 -2.35 -12.18
C SER A 43 -3.28 -2.86 -10.81
N ARG A 44 -2.81 -4.12 -10.77
CA ARG A 44 -2.22 -4.75 -9.57
C ARG A 44 -0.76 -4.40 -9.36
N SER A 45 -0.04 -4.20 -10.46
CA SER A 45 1.39 -3.87 -10.48
C SER A 45 1.66 -2.87 -11.62
N LEU A 46 2.47 -1.86 -11.35
CA LEU A 46 2.97 -0.95 -12.36
C LEU A 46 4.44 -1.30 -12.66
N PRO A 47 4.88 -1.35 -13.93
CA PRO A 47 6.31 -1.51 -14.25
C PRO A 47 7.08 -0.27 -13.80
N GLU A 48 8.23 -0.48 -13.16
CA GLU A 48 8.97 0.55 -12.43
C GLU A 48 10.15 1.07 -13.25
N PRO A 49 10.24 2.39 -13.51
CA PRO A 49 11.48 3.00 -13.96
C PRO A 49 12.33 3.36 -12.73
N GLU A 50 13.47 2.67 -12.52
CA GLU A 50 14.47 3.06 -11.51
C GLU A 50 15.21 4.33 -11.99
N THR A 51 14.66 5.51 -11.72
CA THR A 51 15.22 6.78 -12.23
C THR A 51 16.11 7.50 -11.22
N ARG A 52 15.93 7.27 -9.91
CA ARG A 52 16.64 7.99 -8.85
C ARG A 52 17.10 7.01 -7.77
N THR A 53 18.40 6.85 -7.58
CA THR A 53 18.99 5.99 -6.53
C THR A 53 19.56 6.78 -5.35
N GLU A 54 19.64 8.10 -5.46
CA GLU A 54 20.19 8.99 -4.43
C GLU A 54 19.54 10.38 -4.49
N VAL A 55 19.66 11.12 -3.39
CA VAL A 55 19.26 12.53 -3.27
C VAL A 55 20.46 13.37 -2.86
N ASP A 56 20.76 14.43 -3.60
CA ASP A 56 21.79 15.41 -3.22
C ASP A 56 21.26 16.31 -2.10
N LEU A 57 21.72 16.09 -0.87
CA LEU A 57 21.32 16.90 0.29
C LEU A 57 21.82 18.34 0.21
N GLY A 58 22.85 18.61 -0.61
CA GLY A 58 23.39 19.94 -0.84
C GLY A 58 22.40 20.87 -1.55
N GLU A 59 21.40 20.32 -2.26
CA GLU A 59 20.34 21.11 -2.91
C GLU A 59 19.35 21.75 -1.91
N TYR A 60 19.30 21.24 -0.67
CA TYR A 60 18.34 21.66 0.35
C TYR A 60 18.90 22.71 1.33
N VAL A 61 20.18 23.06 1.22
CA VAL A 61 20.86 23.95 2.15
C VAL A 61 21.72 24.99 1.43
N THR A 62 22.13 26.03 2.15
CA THR A 62 23.06 27.04 1.65
C THR A 62 24.27 27.13 2.58
N GLU A 63 25.47 27.28 1.99
CA GLU A 63 26.71 27.39 2.74
C GLU A 63 26.68 28.51 3.78
N SER A 64 27.29 28.25 4.93
CA SER A 64 27.39 29.20 6.04
C SER A 64 28.65 28.93 6.87
N ASN A 65 28.89 29.73 7.91
CA ASN A 65 30.03 29.50 8.82
C ASN A 65 29.98 28.12 9.51
N THR A 66 28.79 27.51 9.60
CA THR A 66 28.55 26.21 10.21
C THR A 66 28.15 25.14 9.20
N LEU A 67 28.07 25.47 7.91
CA LEU A 67 27.66 24.55 6.85
C LEU A 67 28.59 24.66 5.63
N ASP A 68 29.28 23.58 5.29
CA ASP A 68 30.27 23.52 4.20
C ASP A 68 29.93 22.33 3.29
N ILE A 69 29.70 22.59 2.00
CA ILE A 69 29.26 21.59 1.01
C ILE A 69 30.44 21.25 0.12
N ARG A 70 30.82 19.98 0.07
CA ARG A 70 31.92 19.49 -0.78
C ARG A 70 31.39 18.51 -1.81
N GLU A 71 32.29 17.96 -2.63
CA GLU A 71 31.91 17.07 -3.73
C GLU A 71 31.22 15.79 -3.22
N GLY A 72 31.66 15.21 -2.10
CA GLY A 72 31.09 13.96 -1.56
C GLY A 72 30.56 14.04 -0.12
N GLU A 73 30.83 15.12 0.61
CA GLU A 73 30.48 15.26 2.03
C GLU A 73 29.87 16.63 2.31
N ILE A 74 29.03 16.71 3.35
CA ILE A 74 28.55 17.96 3.91
C ILE A 74 28.91 17.99 5.39
N ARG A 75 29.56 19.08 5.81
CA ARG A 75 29.76 19.38 7.22
C ARG A 75 28.63 20.29 7.69
N SER A 76 27.89 19.87 8.72
CA SER A 76 26.90 20.66 9.45
C SER A 76 27.26 20.71 10.94
N ALA A 77 27.59 21.91 11.42
CA ALA A 77 28.17 22.15 12.74
C ALA A 77 29.40 21.24 13.00
N SER A 78 29.31 20.34 13.99
CA SER A 78 30.38 19.40 14.33
C SER A 78 30.31 18.07 13.57
N ARG A 79 29.26 17.85 12.78
CA ARG A 79 28.98 16.58 12.11
C ARG A 79 29.39 16.66 10.63
N VAL A 80 29.95 15.58 10.11
CA VAL A 80 30.31 15.42 8.70
C VAL A 80 29.66 14.13 8.24
N GLU A 81 28.87 14.21 7.18
CA GLU A 81 28.16 13.07 6.58
C GLU A 81 28.29 13.13 5.06
N ASP A 82 27.92 12.04 4.40
CA ASP A 82 27.85 11.99 2.95
C ASP A 82 26.85 13.01 2.40
N ARG A 83 27.19 13.58 1.25
CA ARG A 83 26.34 14.55 0.55
C ARG A 83 25.12 13.89 -0.08
N TYR A 84 25.29 12.67 -0.57
CA TYR A 84 24.29 11.93 -1.31
C TYR A 84 23.59 10.96 -0.36
N PHE A 85 22.29 11.16 -0.17
CA PHE A 85 21.44 10.28 0.62
C PHE A 85 21.00 9.12 -0.28
N GLU A 86 21.58 7.94 -0.06
CA GLU A 86 21.25 6.74 -0.81
C GLU A 86 19.79 6.32 -0.58
N LEU A 87 19.11 5.84 -1.62
CA LEU A 87 17.73 5.37 -1.51
C LEU A 87 17.70 3.85 -1.30
N GLY A 88 18.20 3.44 -0.13
CA GLY A 88 18.20 2.06 0.36
C GLY A 88 17.07 1.76 1.36
N ALA A 89 17.04 0.53 1.87
CA ALA A 89 15.99 0.09 2.80
C ALA A 89 16.08 0.76 4.17
N GLU A 90 17.29 1.01 4.67
CA GLU A 90 17.50 1.66 5.96
C GLU A 90 17.10 3.14 5.89
N GLU A 91 17.47 3.82 4.81
CA GLU A 91 17.09 5.21 4.55
C GLU A 91 15.59 5.36 4.37
N GLY A 92 14.97 4.42 3.65
CA GLY A 92 13.52 4.29 3.58
C GLY A 92 12.91 4.20 4.98
N ARG A 93 13.42 3.31 5.83
CA ARG A 93 12.92 3.13 7.21
C ARG A 93 13.05 4.40 8.04
N ILE A 94 14.16 5.13 7.95
CA ILE A 94 14.34 6.43 8.63
C ILE A 94 13.26 7.43 8.17
N VAL A 95 13.00 7.52 6.86
CA VAL A 95 11.95 8.38 6.30
C VAL A 95 10.56 7.94 6.79
N GLY A 96 10.29 6.64 6.84
CA GLY A 96 9.03 6.09 7.35
C GLY A 96 8.81 6.40 8.84
N LEU A 97 9.84 6.23 9.67
CA LEU A 97 9.81 6.60 11.09
C LEU A 97 9.65 8.12 11.27
N TYR A 98 10.27 8.92 10.40
CA TYR A 98 10.03 10.36 10.36
C TYR A 98 8.57 10.69 10.04
N LEU A 99 7.98 10.03 9.04
CA LEU A 99 6.59 10.25 8.66
C LEU A 99 5.62 9.89 9.80
N ALA A 100 5.89 8.82 10.55
CA ALA A 100 5.09 8.45 11.71
C ALA A 100 5.36 9.35 12.92
N GLU A 101 6.57 9.29 13.47
CA GLU A 101 6.91 9.78 14.82
C GLU A 101 7.84 11.00 14.81
N GLY A 102 8.18 11.51 13.63
CA GLY A 102 9.16 12.58 13.45
C GLY A 102 8.63 13.99 13.69
N SER A 103 9.49 14.81 14.28
CA SER A 103 9.35 16.25 14.47
C SER A 103 10.73 16.93 14.39
N PHE A 104 10.76 18.25 14.45
CA PHE A 104 12.00 19.04 14.50
C PHE A 104 11.99 19.97 15.70
N ASP A 105 13.16 20.19 16.30
CA ASP A 105 13.33 21.30 17.22
C ASP A 105 13.58 22.63 16.50
N ALA A 106 13.73 23.72 17.25
CA ALA A 106 13.96 25.06 16.70
C ALA A 106 15.31 25.21 15.96
N LYS A 107 16.20 24.23 16.04
CA LYS A 107 17.52 24.21 15.40
C LYS A 107 17.58 23.23 14.22
N MET A 108 16.44 22.74 13.74
CA MET A 108 16.37 21.72 12.69
C MET A 108 17.04 20.40 13.10
N THR A 109 17.04 20.06 14.39
CA THR A 109 17.39 18.72 14.85
C THR A 109 16.19 17.80 14.62
N ILE A 110 16.38 16.69 13.90
CA ILE A 110 15.36 15.65 13.74
C ILE A 110 15.14 15.00 15.11
N GLN A 111 13.88 14.86 15.52
CA GLN A 111 13.47 14.15 16.73
C GLN A 111 12.45 13.08 16.36
N LEU A 112 12.77 11.81 16.62
CA LEU A 112 11.88 10.68 16.41
C LEU A 112 11.44 10.13 17.77
N SER A 113 10.14 10.12 18.05
CA SER A 113 9.64 9.45 19.27
C SER A 113 9.88 7.95 19.16
N ALA A 114 10.53 7.36 20.17
CA ALA A 114 10.87 5.95 20.18
C ALA A 114 11.07 5.48 21.62
N THR A 115 10.29 4.47 22.03
CA THR A 115 10.44 3.79 23.32
C THR A 115 10.87 2.34 23.18
N ASP A 116 10.67 1.76 22.00
CA ASP A 116 11.06 0.39 21.69
C ASP A 116 12.58 0.29 21.47
N GLU A 117 13.21 -0.72 22.08
CA GLU A 117 14.67 -0.87 22.05
C GLU A 117 15.19 -1.28 20.67
N ARG A 118 14.42 -2.01 19.84
CA ARG A 118 14.84 -2.37 18.48
C ARG A 118 14.90 -1.16 17.57
N ILE A 119 13.94 -0.25 17.73
CA ILE A 119 13.93 1.03 17.01
C ILE A 119 15.11 1.90 17.47
N LYS A 120 15.40 1.93 18.77
CA LYS A 120 16.57 2.66 19.29
C LYS A 120 17.89 2.09 18.79
N GLU A 121 18.05 0.77 18.79
CA GLU A 121 19.23 0.08 18.25
C GLU A 121 19.44 0.39 16.76
N PHE A 122 18.36 0.35 15.97
CA PHE A 122 18.39 0.73 14.55
C PHE A 122 18.81 2.20 14.36
N LEU A 123 18.21 3.13 15.11
CA LEU A 123 18.51 4.55 14.99
C LEU A 123 19.91 4.90 15.50
N ASP A 124 20.42 4.24 16.54
CA ASP A 124 21.81 4.37 16.99
C ASP A 124 22.80 3.97 15.90
N GLY A 125 22.53 2.85 15.21
CA GLY A 125 23.30 2.39 14.05
C GLY A 125 23.28 3.39 12.89
N ALA A 126 22.15 4.07 12.68
CA ALA A 126 22.00 5.18 11.73
C ALA A 126 22.59 6.52 12.23
N GLY A 127 23.28 6.53 13.37
CA GLY A 127 23.98 7.68 13.92
C GLY A 127 23.08 8.69 14.65
N PHE A 128 21.87 8.32 15.04
CA PHE A 128 21.05 9.13 15.96
C PHE A 128 21.59 9.00 17.39
N ASN A 129 21.45 10.07 18.17
CA ASN A 129 21.63 10.01 19.61
C ASN A 129 20.38 9.41 20.25
N VAL A 130 20.55 8.35 21.04
CA VAL A 130 19.44 7.66 21.71
C VAL A 130 19.18 8.25 23.10
N TYR A 131 17.90 8.51 23.39
CA TYR A 131 17.40 8.89 24.73
C TYR A 131 16.25 7.96 25.14
N ASP A 132 15.76 8.15 26.37
CA ASP A 132 14.72 7.30 26.97
C ASP A 132 13.43 7.18 26.12
N ARG A 133 12.95 8.31 25.57
CA ARG A 133 11.66 8.38 24.85
C ARG A 133 11.77 8.83 23.39
N PHE A 134 12.96 9.18 22.93
CA PHE A 134 13.16 9.71 21.59
C PHE A 134 14.62 9.52 21.15
N CYS A 135 14.85 9.57 19.85
CA CYS A 135 16.19 9.63 19.26
C CYS A 135 16.33 10.95 18.48
N THR A 136 17.55 11.51 18.43
CA THR A 136 17.78 12.78 17.72
C THR A 136 18.96 12.75 16.77
N LEU A 137 18.82 13.46 15.65
CA LEU A 137 19.89 13.63 14.68
C LEU A 137 20.07 15.12 14.36
N GLY A 138 21.20 15.66 14.80
CA GLY A 138 21.62 17.02 14.49
C GLY A 138 22.38 17.04 13.16
N PHE A 139 21.64 17.05 12.05
CA PHE A 139 22.20 17.19 10.71
C PHE A 139 21.23 17.99 9.84
N GLU A 140 21.49 19.29 9.72
CA GLU A 140 20.60 20.26 9.05
C GLU A 140 20.25 19.89 7.60
N PRO A 141 21.18 19.39 6.74
CA PRO A 141 20.85 19.03 5.36
C PRO A 141 19.77 17.95 5.25
N LEU A 142 19.87 16.87 6.04
CA LEU A 142 18.84 15.83 6.06
C LEU A 142 17.53 16.36 6.65
N ALA A 143 17.60 17.20 7.68
CA ALA A 143 16.42 17.77 8.29
C ALA A 143 15.64 18.68 7.32
N GLU A 144 16.35 19.51 6.56
CA GLU A 144 15.76 20.37 5.52
C GLU A 144 15.23 19.58 4.33
N PHE A 145 15.92 18.52 3.91
CA PHE A 145 15.39 17.55 2.94
C PHE A 145 14.06 16.95 3.40
N LEU A 146 14.02 16.35 4.60
CA LEU A 146 12.80 15.71 5.14
C LEU A 146 11.65 16.72 5.25
N ALA A 147 11.95 17.89 5.78
CA ALA A 147 11.01 18.99 5.90
C ALA A 147 10.40 19.41 4.54
N THR A 148 11.25 19.56 3.54
CA THR A 148 10.88 20.10 2.23
C THR A 148 10.07 19.08 1.44
N GLU A 149 10.57 17.84 1.37
CA GLU A 149 10.01 16.78 0.54
C GLU A 149 8.81 16.10 1.19
N PHE A 150 8.90 15.82 2.49
CA PHE A 150 7.90 15.02 3.21
C PHE A 150 6.99 15.86 4.11
N GLY A 151 7.22 17.17 4.25
CA GLY A 151 6.38 18.10 5.01
C GLY A 151 6.65 18.09 6.51
N ARG A 152 6.21 19.14 7.24
CA ARG A 152 6.43 19.29 8.69
C ARG A 152 5.11 19.25 9.46
N GLY A 153 5.11 18.60 10.63
CA GLY A 153 3.93 18.51 11.49
C GLY A 153 2.90 17.50 10.97
N ALA A 154 2.12 16.91 11.88
CA ALA A 154 1.33 15.71 11.59
C ALA A 154 0.28 15.87 10.46
N ALA A 155 -0.21 17.08 10.20
CA ALA A 155 -1.23 17.33 9.17
C ALA A 155 -0.65 17.57 7.77
N ASP A 156 0.59 18.08 7.66
CA ASP A 156 1.20 18.47 6.38
C ASP A 156 2.21 17.44 5.86
N LYS A 157 2.41 16.33 6.60
CA LYS A 157 3.25 15.22 6.15
C LYS A 157 2.66 14.55 4.92
N ARG A 158 3.51 14.09 3.99
CA ARG A 158 3.07 13.48 2.70
C ARG A 158 4.16 12.58 2.10
N VAL A 159 3.78 11.76 1.12
CA VAL A 159 4.72 11.03 0.26
C VAL A 159 4.91 11.82 -1.05
N PRO A 160 6.11 12.32 -1.37
CA PRO A 160 6.35 13.06 -2.60
C PRO A 160 6.38 12.14 -3.83
N ASN A 161 5.99 12.67 -4.99
CA ASN A 161 5.78 11.87 -6.21
C ASN A 161 7.00 11.04 -6.65
N TRP A 162 8.22 11.55 -6.47
CA TRP A 162 9.43 10.84 -6.88
C TRP A 162 9.63 9.53 -6.10
N VAL A 163 9.04 9.38 -4.91
CA VAL A 163 9.15 8.16 -4.10
C VAL A 163 8.48 6.98 -4.79
N PHE A 164 7.42 7.20 -5.59
CA PHE A 164 6.76 6.13 -6.35
C PHE A 164 7.65 5.54 -7.47
N GLU A 165 8.76 6.20 -7.79
CA GLU A 165 9.79 5.77 -8.75
C GLU A 165 11.13 5.42 -8.05
N ALA A 166 11.18 5.49 -6.71
CA ALA A 166 12.37 5.16 -5.95
C ALA A 166 12.62 3.63 -5.92
N PRO A 167 13.85 3.17 -5.64
CA PRO A 167 14.19 1.77 -5.60
C PRO A 167 13.26 0.99 -4.68
N VAL A 168 12.93 -0.25 -5.07
CA VAL A 168 12.07 -1.16 -4.28
C VAL A 168 12.50 -1.22 -2.81
N PRO A 169 13.80 -1.34 -2.46
CA PRO A 169 14.23 -1.37 -1.05
C PRO A 169 13.83 -0.11 -0.28
N PHE A 170 13.96 1.07 -0.87
CA PHE A 170 13.58 2.34 -0.22
C PHE A 170 12.08 2.42 0.06
N ARG A 171 11.24 2.08 -0.92
CA ARG A 171 9.78 2.09 -0.74
C ARG A 171 9.33 1.07 0.31
N ALA A 172 9.91 -0.13 0.30
CA ALA A 172 9.64 -1.15 1.31
C ALA A 172 10.11 -0.72 2.71
N GLY A 173 11.29 -0.11 2.80
CA GLY A 173 11.83 0.49 4.03
C GLY A 173 10.92 1.57 4.58
N LEU A 174 10.45 2.50 3.74
CA LEU A 174 9.52 3.57 4.12
C LEU A 174 8.22 3.02 4.67
N LEU A 175 7.62 2.04 3.99
CA LEU A 175 6.44 1.35 4.51
C LEU A 175 6.74 0.71 5.88
N SER A 176 7.88 0.04 6.01
CA SER A 176 8.29 -0.63 7.25
C SER A 176 8.41 0.37 8.41
N GLY A 177 9.08 1.51 8.20
CA GLY A 177 9.19 2.58 9.20
C GLY A 177 7.83 3.20 9.57
N CYS A 178 6.95 3.42 8.59
CA CYS A 178 5.59 3.93 8.84
C CYS A 178 4.79 2.97 9.74
N PHE A 179 4.87 1.66 9.50
CA PHE A 179 4.14 0.66 10.30
C PHE A 179 4.82 0.34 11.64
N ASP A 180 6.14 0.49 11.76
CA ASP A 180 6.84 0.46 13.05
C ASP A 180 6.47 1.64 13.94
N GLY A 181 6.25 2.84 13.37
CA GLY A 181 5.73 3.99 14.13
C GLY A 181 4.22 3.89 14.38
N ASP A 182 3.43 4.29 13.38
CA ASP A 182 1.97 4.47 13.49
C ASP A 182 1.15 3.19 13.26
N GLY A 183 1.79 2.10 12.85
CA GLY A 183 1.11 0.83 12.57
C GLY A 183 0.55 0.18 13.84
N THR A 184 -0.66 -0.32 13.76
CA THR A 184 -1.29 -1.19 14.76
C THR A 184 -1.57 -2.53 14.13
N ILE A 185 -1.00 -3.59 14.72
CA ILE A 185 -1.11 -4.97 14.25
C ILE A 185 -1.74 -5.83 15.34
N GLY A 186 -2.73 -6.64 14.96
CA GLY A 186 -3.49 -7.50 15.86
C GLY A 186 -4.52 -8.29 15.05
N GLY A 187 -5.81 -8.11 15.31
CA GLY A 187 -6.87 -8.69 14.46
C GLY A 187 -6.97 -8.07 13.05
N SER A 188 -6.24 -6.98 12.80
CA SER A 188 -6.12 -6.32 11.50
C SER A 188 -4.81 -5.54 11.46
N VAL A 189 -4.34 -5.20 10.26
CA VAL A 189 -3.21 -4.28 10.06
C VAL A 189 -3.77 -2.90 9.70
N THR A 190 -3.47 -1.89 10.52
CA THR A 190 -3.93 -0.51 10.30
C THR A 190 -2.85 0.51 10.59
N ALA A 191 -2.96 1.70 10.01
CA ALA A 191 -2.20 2.90 10.37
C ALA A 191 -3.17 4.08 10.49
N THR A 192 -2.89 5.07 11.34
CA THR A 192 -3.76 6.25 11.51
C THR A 192 -2.93 7.51 11.47
N SER A 193 -3.35 8.51 10.69
CA SER A 193 -2.67 9.79 10.58
C SER A 193 -3.66 10.95 10.57
N LYS A 194 -3.17 12.15 10.90
CA LYS A 194 -3.90 13.40 10.65
C LYS A 194 -3.82 13.84 9.20
N SER A 195 -2.78 13.42 8.48
CA SER A 195 -2.63 13.73 7.06
C SER A 195 -3.31 12.66 6.22
N ARG A 196 -4.41 13.03 5.57
CA ARG A 196 -5.07 12.19 4.56
C ARG A 196 -4.15 11.95 3.37
N GLU A 197 -3.45 12.99 2.92
CA GLU A 197 -2.50 12.93 1.79
C GLU A 197 -1.36 11.93 2.05
N LEU A 198 -0.84 11.87 3.29
CA LEU A 198 0.13 10.85 3.67
C LEU A 198 -0.43 9.44 3.50
N LEU A 199 -1.64 9.17 4.00
CA LEU A 199 -2.23 7.84 3.90
C LEU A 199 -2.69 7.48 2.49
N ASP A 200 -3.09 8.45 1.66
CA ASP A 200 -3.30 8.22 0.23
C ASP A 200 -1.98 7.78 -0.44
N GLY A 201 -0.86 8.46 -0.13
CA GLY A 201 0.47 8.08 -0.63
C GLY A 201 0.96 6.72 -0.13
N VAL A 202 0.74 6.40 1.15
CA VAL A 202 1.06 5.08 1.72
C VAL A 202 0.20 3.98 1.08
N ALA A 203 -1.10 4.23 0.86
CA ALA A 203 -1.97 3.28 0.17
C ALA A 203 -1.53 3.02 -1.27
N GLU A 204 -1.05 4.06 -1.97
CA GLU A 204 -0.52 3.93 -3.32
C GLU A 204 0.80 3.14 -3.36
N LEU A 205 1.71 3.38 -2.40
CA LEU A 205 2.92 2.57 -2.25
C LEU A 205 2.57 1.10 -1.99
N LEU A 206 1.66 0.82 -1.06
CA LEU A 206 1.17 -0.54 -0.81
C LEU A 206 0.61 -1.18 -2.08
N ARG A 207 -0.15 -0.42 -2.89
CA ARG A 207 -0.70 -0.90 -4.16
C ARG A 207 0.39 -1.28 -5.15
N GLN A 208 1.51 -0.58 -5.23
CA GLN A 208 2.64 -0.94 -6.10
C GLN A 208 3.24 -2.32 -5.72
N PHE A 209 3.15 -2.70 -4.45
CA PHE A 209 3.52 -4.04 -3.95
C PHE A 209 2.38 -5.07 -4.01
N GLY A 210 1.26 -4.75 -4.65
CA GLY A 210 0.10 -5.64 -4.73
C GLY A 210 -0.66 -5.79 -3.41
N VAL A 211 -0.43 -4.90 -2.44
CA VAL A 211 -1.13 -4.88 -1.15
C VAL A 211 -2.35 -3.96 -1.25
N SER A 212 -3.55 -4.52 -1.13
CA SER A 212 -4.79 -3.75 -1.11
C SER A 212 -5.06 -3.18 0.28
N ALA A 213 -5.43 -1.90 0.32
CA ALA A 213 -5.82 -1.20 1.54
C ALA A 213 -7.07 -0.32 1.29
N SER A 214 -7.74 0.02 2.39
CA SER A 214 -8.90 0.91 2.44
C SER A 214 -8.61 2.09 3.35
N LEU A 215 -9.17 3.26 3.02
CA LEU A 215 -9.10 4.47 3.85
C LEU A 215 -10.47 4.76 4.45
N GLU A 216 -10.50 5.04 5.75
CA GLU A 216 -11.70 5.35 6.51
C GLU A 216 -11.46 6.61 7.34
N ASP A 217 -12.40 7.56 7.32
CA ASP A 217 -12.35 8.73 8.18
C ASP A 217 -12.71 8.34 9.63
N LYS A 218 -11.97 8.90 10.58
CA LYS A 218 -12.06 8.60 12.00
C LYS A 218 -12.14 9.89 12.80
N TYR A 219 -13.22 10.05 13.53
CA TYR A 219 -13.43 11.19 14.43
C TYR A 219 -13.16 10.78 15.88
N THR A 220 -12.44 11.62 16.62
CA THR A 220 -12.26 11.47 18.07
C THR A 220 -12.60 12.78 18.75
N THR A 221 -13.34 12.69 19.86
CA THR A 221 -13.70 13.86 20.67
C THR A 221 -12.86 13.84 21.94
N GLN A 222 -12.06 14.89 22.14
CA GLN A 222 -11.29 15.10 23.36
C GLN A 222 -11.45 16.56 23.79
N ASN A 223 -11.81 16.79 25.05
CA ASN A 223 -12.02 18.14 25.62
C ASN A 223 -12.94 19.04 24.77
N ASP A 224 -14.09 18.51 24.32
CA ASP A 224 -15.07 19.19 23.45
C ASP A 224 -14.56 19.60 22.05
N GLU A 225 -13.33 19.24 21.69
CA GLU A 225 -12.79 19.35 20.33
C GLU A 225 -12.97 18.03 19.58
N THR A 226 -13.62 18.08 18.42
CA THR A 226 -13.63 16.95 17.49
C THR A 226 -12.42 17.04 16.59
N ARG A 227 -11.60 16.00 16.59
CA ARG A 227 -10.43 15.85 15.73
C ARG A 227 -10.70 14.76 14.70
N GLU A 228 -10.43 15.09 13.45
CA GLU A 228 -10.52 14.18 12.32
C GLU A 228 -9.15 13.56 12.04
N TYR A 229 -9.16 12.27 11.78
CA TYR A 229 -8.02 11.46 11.40
C TYR A 229 -8.45 10.59 10.24
N THR A 230 -7.49 10.13 9.44
CA THR A 230 -7.72 9.06 8.47
C THR A 230 -7.09 7.78 9.01
N ARG A 231 -7.77 6.66 8.81
CA ARG A 231 -7.26 5.32 9.09
C ARG A 231 -7.09 4.56 7.80
N LEU A 232 -5.90 4.04 7.58
CA LEU A 232 -5.60 3.02 6.59
C LEU A 232 -5.79 1.64 7.21
N ARG A 233 -6.47 0.75 6.49
CA ARG A 233 -6.64 -0.66 6.84
C ARG A 233 -6.20 -1.52 5.66
N VAL A 234 -5.21 -2.38 5.87
CA VAL A 234 -4.86 -3.41 4.88
C VAL A 234 -5.99 -4.42 4.84
N ASP A 235 -6.46 -4.75 3.64
CA ASP A 235 -7.54 -5.71 3.47
C ASP A 235 -7.04 -7.11 3.84
N ALA A 236 -7.88 -7.88 4.54
CA ALA A 236 -7.48 -9.17 5.12
C ALA A 236 -6.80 -10.12 4.11
N PHE A 237 -7.31 -10.17 2.88
CA PHE A 237 -6.75 -11.03 1.82
C PHE A 237 -5.35 -10.59 1.35
N SER A 238 -4.96 -9.34 1.58
CA SER A 238 -3.64 -8.79 1.20
C SER A 238 -2.61 -8.86 2.33
N ILE A 239 -3.00 -9.32 3.53
CA ILE A 239 -2.11 -9.38 4.69
C ILE A 239 -0.90 -10.31 4.48
N PRO A 240 -1.03 -11.48 3.80
CA PRO A 240 0.15 -12.29 3.47
C PRO A 240 1.13 -11.55 2.55
N THR A 241 0.64 -10.85 1.52
CA THR A 241 1.49 -10.02 0.63
C THR A 241 2.13 -8.87 1.39
N PHE A 242 1.38 -8.23 2.30
CA PHE A 242 1.90 -7.20 3.20
C PHE A 242 3.05 -7.73 4.05
N ALA A 243 2.89 -8.91 4.67
CA ALA A 243 3.93 -9.53 5.49
C ALA A 243 5.20 -9.91 4.70
N GLY A 244 5.10 -10.14 3.39
CA GLY A 244 6.26 -10.31 2.52
C GLY A 244 6.90 -8.99 2.04
N THR A 245 6.24 -7.85 2.25
CA THR A 245 6.67 -6.53 1.76
C THR A 245 7.34 -5.70 2.85
N VAL A 246 6.80 -5.71 4.07
CA VAL A 246 7.31 -4.92 5.20
C VAL A 246 8.06 -5.79 6.20
N ASP A 247 9.13 -5.23 6.74
CA ASP A 247 9.95 -5.83 7.77
C ASP A 247 9.80 -5.03 9.06
N LEU A 248 9.15 -5.58 10.08
CA LEU A 248 8.84 -4.88 11.33
C LEU A 248 9.90 -5.17 12.38
N LEU A 249 10.50 -4.12 12.92
CA LEU A 249 11.52 -4.25 13.97
C LEU A 249 10.91 -4.50 15.35
N ILE A 250 9.70 -3.98 15.60
CA ILE A 250 9.04 -4.15 16.89
C ILE A 250 8.56 -5.60 17.02
N ASP A 251 9.18 -6.36 17.92
CA ASP A 251 8.95 -7.81 18.09
C ASP A 251 7.45 -8.14 18.28
N ASP A 252 6.73 -7.39 19.14
CA ASP A 252 5.29 -7.57 19.36
C ASP A 252 4.46 -7.42 18.07
N LYS A 253 4.82 -6.44 17.22
CA LYS A 253 4.12 -6.20 15.94
C LYS A 253 4.45 -7.29 14.93
N HIS A 254 5.71 -7.72 14.88
CA HIS A 254 6.18 -8.81 14.03
C HIS A 254 5.46 -10.13 14.36
N GLU A 255 5.44 -10.52 15.64
CA GLU A 255 4.77 -11.72 16.10
C GLU A 255 3.26 -11.68 15.84
N ALA A 256 2.62 -10.53 16.11
CA ALA A 256 1.20 -10.34 15.83
C ALA A 256 0.87 -10.47 14.33
N LEU A 257 1.75 -9.98 13.45
CA LEU A 257 1.58 -10.12 12.00
C LEU A 257 1.67 -11.58 11.58
N GLY A 258 2.67 -12.32 12.08
CA GLY A 258 2.83 -13.75 11.80
C GLY A 258 1.63 -14.58 12.27
N ALA A 259 1.11 -14.29 13.46
CA ALA A 259 -0.09 -14.93 13.99
C ALA A 259 -1.34 -14.63 13.14
N LEU A 260 -1.48 -13.39 12.68
CA LEU A 260 -2.58 -12.97 11.82
C LEU A 260 -2.54 -13.69 10.46
N VAL A 261 -1.38 -13.76 9.82
CA VAL A 261 -1.19 -14.51 8.57
C VAL A 261 -1.59 -15.99 8.76
N ALA A 262 -1.07 -16.65 9.79
CA ALA A 262 -1.40 -18.05 10.08
C ALA A 262 -2.91 -18.27 10.30
N SER A 263 -3.59 -17.32 10.98
CA SER A 263 -5.03 -17.40 11.19
C SER A 263 -5.83 -17.32 9.89
N LEU A 264 -5.39 -16.49 8.94
CA LEU A 264 -6.06 -16.29 7.65
C LEU A 264 -5.89 -17.49 6.72
N GLU A 265 -4.72 -18.14 6.75
CA GLU A 265 -4.45 -19.37 5.99
C GLU A 265 -5.29 -20.57 6.47
N SER A 266 -5.70 -20.56 7.74
CA SER A 266 -6.55 -21.62 8.32
C SER A 266 -8.05 -21.48 8.01
N GLY A 267 -8.48 -20.31 7.50
CA GLY A 267 -9.87 -20.02 7.15
C GLY A 267 -10.12 -20.02 5.64
N GLU A 268 -11.39 -20.05 5.22
CA GLU A 268 -11.74 -19.74 3.82
C GLU A 268 -11.56 -18.23 3.60
N SER A 269 -10.50 -17.83 2.89
CA SER A 269 -10.28 -16.41 2.56
C SER A 269 -11.21 -15.95 1.44
N TYR A 270 -12.07 -14.98 1.72
CA TYR A 270 -12.89 -14.30 0.72
C TYR A 270 -12.26 -12.96 0.35
N ASN A 271 -11.74 -12.83 -0.87
CA ASN A 271 -11.26 -11.55 -1.40
C ASN A 271 -12.43 -10.76 -2.01
N ALA A 272 -12.99 -9.83 -1.25
CA ALA A 272 -14.14 -9.03 -1.68
C ALA A 272 -13.82 -8.02 -2.80
N LYS A 273 -12.55 -7.68 -3.02
CA LYS A 273 -12.11 -6.68 -4.01
C LYS A 273 -11.59 -7.31 -5.30
N ASP A 274 -11.19 -8.57 -5.28
CA ASP A 274 -10.80 -9.33 -6.48
C ASP A 274 -11.93 -10.24 -6.96
N MET A 275 -12.90 -9.63 -7.60
CA MET A 275 -14.09 -10.29 -8.10
C MET A 275 -14.01 -10.46 -9.62
N VAL A 276 -14.43 -11.63 -10.10
CA VAL A 276 -14.67 -11.89 -11.52
C VAL A 276 -16.16 -11.69 -11.77
N PRO A 277 -16.53 -10.66 -12.56
CA PRO A 277 -17.92 -10.40 -12.89
C PRO A 277 -18.37 -11.09 -14.18
N ASN A 278 -19.68 -11.16 -14.39
CA ASN A 278 -20.34 -11.44 -15.67
C ASN A 278 -19.85 -12.72 -16.37
N PHE A 279 -19.42 -13.72 -15.61
CA PHE A 279 -18.92 -14.98 -16.15
C PHE A 279 -20.03 -16.00 -16.46
N GLY A 280 -21.27 -15.74 -16.02
CA GLY A 280 -22.32 -16.75 -16.01
C GLY A 280 -22.63 -17.30 -17.39
N ASP A 281 -22.69 -16.45 -18.41
CA ASP A 281 -23.00 -16.89 -19.77
C ASP A 281 -21.87 -17.72 -20.39
N VAL A 282 -20.61 -17.35 -20.12
CA VAL A 282 -19.44 -18.10 -20.57
C VAL A 282 -19.38 -19.47 -19.89
N LEU A 283 -19.64 -19.51 -18.58
CA LEU A 283 -19.68 -20.75 -17.81
C LEU A 283 -20.85 -21.66 -18.19
N ASN A 284 -22.04 -21.09 -18.40
CA ASN A 284 -23.23 -21.84 -18.81
C ASN A 284 -23.04 -22.46 -20.21
N ARG A 285 -22.40 -21.74 -21.15
CA ARG A 285 -22.03 -22.30 -22.45
C ARG A 285 -21.01 -23.42 -22.31
N ALA A 286 -19.92 -23.21 -21.55
CA ALA A 286 -18.91 -24.24 -21.34
C ALA A 286 -19.47 -25.51 -20.66
N ALA A 287 -20.37 -25.35 -19.68
CA ALA A 287 -21.05 -26.46 -19.02
C ALA A 287 -22.02 -27.22 -19.95
N SER A 288 -22.69 -26.50 -20.85
CA SER A 288 -23.58 -27.11 -21.86
C SER A 288 -22.79 -27.87 -22.91
N ASP A 289 -21.69 -27.30 -23.42
CA ASP A 289 -20.81 -27.93 -24.41
C ASP A 289 -20.08 -29.17 -23.85
N GLY A 290 -19.83 -29.19 -22.54
CA GLY A 290 -19.22 -30.33 -21.85
C GLY A 290 -20.19 -31.48 -21.48
N GLY A 291 -21.50 -31.33 -21.68
CA GLY A 291 -22.51 -32.36 -21.35
C GLY A 291 -22.92 -32.43 -19.87
N TRP A 292 -22.70 -31.39 -19.07
CA TRP A 292 -22.89 -31.42 -17.61
C TRP A 292 -24.34 -31.21 -17.15
N ASN A 293 -25.24 -30.87 -18.08
CA ASN A 293 -26.68 -30.77 -17.84
C ASN A 293 -27.40 -32.14 -18.00
N ASP A 294 -26.67 -33.20 -18.35
CA ASP A 294 -27.24 -34.54 -18.49
C ASP A 294 -27.59 -35.13 -17.12
N ARG A 295 -28.82 -35.65 -17.03
CA ARG A 295 -29.53 -35.93 -15.76
C ARG A 295 -28.97 -37.08 -14.91
N ASP A 296 -27.96 -37.79 -15.39
CA ASP A 296 -27.53 -39.11 -14.89
C ASP A 296 -26.08 -39.18 -14.34
N GLY A 297 -25.43 -38.05 -14.05
CA GLY A 297 -24.06 -38.02 -13.51
C GLY A 297 -23.92 -37.57 -12.05
N ASP A 298 -22.85 -38.03 -11.40
CA ASP A 298 -22.36 -37.68 -10.04
C ASP A 298 -22.01 -36.18 -9.83
N GLY A 299 -22.30 -35.33 -10.83
CA GLY A 299 -21.93 -33.92 -10.90
C GLY A 299 -22.95 -32.92 -10.34
N ARG A 300 -24.09 -33.38 -9.78
CA ARG A 300 -25.17 -32.49 -9.28
C ARG A 300 -24.70 -31.48 -8.24
N SER A 301 -23.79 -31.86 -7.35
CA SER A 301 -23.25 -30.96 -6.31
C SER A 301 -22.35 -29.87 -6.91
N ARG A 302 -21.54 -30.21 -7.92
CA ARG A 302 -20.64 -29.28 -8.63
C ARG A 302 -21.42 -28.30 -9.53
N ALA A 303 -22.43 -28.80 -10.24
CA ALA A 303 -23.31 -27.96 -11.05
C ALA A 303 -24.15 -27.00 -10.19
N ALA A 304 -24.63 -27.45 -9.02
CA ALA A 304 -25.42 -26.61 -8.11
C ALA A 304 -24.60 -25.47 -7.46
N ALA A 305 -23.35 -25.74 -7.05
CA ALA A 305 -22.46 -24.71 -6.54
C ALA A 305 -22.16 -23.64 -7.62
N LEU A 306 -21.96 -24.08 -8.87
CA LEU A 306 -21.80 -23.17 -10.00
C LEU A 306 -23.05 -22.33 -10.26
N HIS A 307 -24.24 -22.93 -10.17
CA HIS A 307 -25.52 -22.28 -10.45
C HIS A 307 -25.87 -21.14 -9.49
N ASP A 308 -25.43 -21.22 -8.24
CA ASP A 308 -25.62 -20.15 -7.24
C ASP A 308 -24.68 -18.96 -7.51
N HIS A 309 -23.46 -19.24 -7.97
CA HIS A 309 -22.49 -18.20 -8.35
C HIS A 309 -22.81 -17.55 -9.72
N THR A 310 -23.27 -18.33 -10.71
CA THR A 310 -23.68 -17.78 -12.01
C THR A 310 -24.95 -16.93 -11.91
N ARG A 311 -25.84 -17.18 -10.93
CA ARG A 311 -26.96 -16.26 -10.63
C ARG A 311 -26.53 -14.94 -10.03
N LYS A 312 -25.47 -14.92 -9.22
CA LYS A 312 -24.93 -13.69 -8.61
C LYS A 312 -24.08 -12.87 -9.60
N GLN A 313 -23.64 -13.48 -10.72
CA GLN A 313 -22.80 -12.87 -11.76
C GLN A 313 -21.52 -12.19 -11.21
N LYS A 314 -21.09 -12.54 -10.00
CA LYS A 314 -19.83 -12.12 -9.39
C LYS A 314 -19.36 -13.18 -8.39
N VAL A 315 -18.06 -13.48 -8.42
CA VAL A 315 -17.43 -14.43 -7.51
C VAL A 315 -15.96 -14.04 -7.33
N GLY A 316 -15.38 -14.34 -6.16
CA GLY A 316 -13.94 -14.15 -5.96
C GLY A 316 -13.11 -14.92 -6.99
N ARG A 317 -12.00 -14.33 -7.45
CA ARG A 317 -11.17 -14.91 -8.52
C ARG A 317 -10.61 -16.29 -8.21
N GLU A 318 -10.25 -16.57 -6.96
CA GLU A 318 -9.83 -17.93 -6.56
C GLU A 318 -10.96 -18.94 -6.73
N THR A 319 -12.17 -18.61 -6.27
CA THR A 319 -13.35 -19.45 -6.46
C THR A 319 -13.67 -19.62 -7.94
N TYR A 320 -13.52 -18.56 -8.74
CA TYR A 320 -13.63 -18.63 -10.20
C TYR A 320 -12.59 -19.60 -10.79
N ASN A 321 -11.32 -19.48 -10.43
CA ASN A 321 -10.24 -20.33 -10.92
C ASN A 321 -10.39 -21.79 -10.50
N ARG A 322 -10.79 -22.04 -9.24
CA ARG A 322 -11.10 -23.37 -8.72
C ARG A 322 -12.28 -24.00 -9.47
N ALA A 323 -13.30 -23.20 -9.79
CA ALA A 323 -14.40 -23.63 -10.64
C ALA A 323 -13.93 -23.93 -12.07
N MET A 324 -13.12 -23.06 -12.69
CA MET A 324 -12.55 -23.32 -14.03
C MET A 324 -11.76 -24.62 -14.08
N GLU A 325 -10.94 -24.88 -13.06
CA GLU A 325 -10.13 -26.09 -12.96
C GLU A 325 -10.96 -27.34 -12.73
N ALA A 326 -11.93 -27.29 -11.80
CA ALA A 326 -12.85 -28.39 -11.56
C ALA A 326 -13.71 -28.75 -12.79
N LEU A 327 -13.94 -27.78 -13.68
CA LEU A 327 -14.70 -27.93 -14.92
C LEU A 327 -13.82 -28.21 -16.16
N ASP A 328 -12.49 -28.28 -16.00
CA ASP A 328 -11.50 -28.35 -17.09
C ASP A 328 -11.73 -27.32 -18.21
N VAL A 329 -12.22 -26.13 -17.85
CA VAL A 329 -12.50 -25.06 -18.80
C VAL A 329 -11.18 -24.41 -19.20
N GLY A 330 -10.79 -24.61 -20.46
CA GLY A 330 -9.60 -24.01 -21.05
C GLY A 330 -9.84 -22.64 -21.71
N GLY A 331 -8.84 -22.17 -22.45
CA GLY A 331 -9.00 -21.02 -23.34
C GLY A 331 -9.15 -19.68 -22.61
N ARG A 332 -10.06 -18.83 -23.13
CA ARG A 332 -10.22 -17.42 -22.70
C ARG A 332 -10.69 -17.27 -21.26
N ALA A 333 -11.61 -18.13 -20.80
CA ALA A 333 -12.12 -18.10 -19.44
C ALA A 333 -11.00 -18.34 -18.41
N ARG A 334 -10.18 -19.38 -18.62
CA ARG A 334 -9.03 -19.68 -17.76
C ARG A 334 -7.95 -18.60 -17.80
N ARG A 335 -7.73 -17.95 -18.95
CA ARG A 335 -6.80 -16.82 -19.06
C ARG A 335 -7.29 -15.60 -18.29
N PHE A 336 -8.60 -15.32 -18.32
CA PHE A 336 -9.17 -14.18 -17.61
C PHE A 336 -9.01 -14.30 -16.09
N GLY A 337 -9.19 -15.50 -15.53
CA GLY A 337 -8.96 -15.73 -14.10
C GLY A 337 -7.47 -15.69 -13.70
N ARG A 338 -6.55 -15.77 -14.66
CA ARG A 338 -5.09 -15.73 -14.47
C ARG A 338 -4.44 -14.42 -14.93
N SER A 339 -5.23 -13.47 -15.45
CA SER A 339 -4.69 -12.16 -15.84
C SER A 339 -4.41 -11.34 -14.59
N ASP A 340 -3.24 -10.69 -14.59
CA ASP A 340 -2.86 -9.66 -13.62
C ASP A 340 -3.69 -8.39 -13.79
#